data_AF-A0A1F2T9Y2-F1
#
_entry.id   AF-A0A1F2T9Y2-F1
#
_cell.length_a   1.000
_cell.length_b   1.000
_cell.length_c   1.000
_cell.angle_alpha   90.00
_cell.angle_beta   90.00
_cell.angle_gamma   90.00
#
_symmetry.space_group_name_H-M   'P 1'
#
loop_
_entity.id
_entity.type
_entity.pdbx_description
1 polymer ?
#
loop_
_entity_poly.entity_id
_entity_poly.type
_entity_poly.pdbx_seq_one_letter_code
_entity_poly.pdbx_strand_id
1 'polypeptide(L)'
;MTLVTALMSTALLAALGSAMVVGTVSETMIAAAFRHGIETFYAAEGAAAAVAQELAGVPDWQRIADGDEVSRFVDGAATGIRRIGAVTLDLAQATIEVNALAGAAAPCRLYAYGRLGDLVPGARESSIYLAVWVAEYADPEAENEPPALVLIGRAYGPTGSRRTVAMTLSRPTDSGDPDGIRILSWHELR
;
A
#
# COMPACT_ATOMS: atom_id res chain seq x y z
N MET A 1 -3.32 60.50 -21.25
CA MET A 1 -3.53 59.27 -22.03
C MET A 1 -2.41 58.25 -21.85
N THR A 2 -1.13 58.62 -22.05
CA THR A 2 0.03 57.72 -21.91
C THR A 2 0.18 57.06 -20.53
N LEU A 3 -0.18 57.77 -19.45
CA LEU A 3 -0.11 57.24 -18.10
C LEU A 3 -1.15 56.14 -17.83
N VAL A 4 -2.38 56.29 -18.35
CA VAL A 4 -3.44 55.28 -18.22
C VAL A 4 -3.06 54.03 -19.01
N THR A 5 -2.50 54.17 -20.21
CA THR A 5 -2.04 53.02 -21.00
C THR A 5 -0.88 52.30 -20.33
N ALA A 6 0.06 53.03 -19.73
CA ALA A 6 1.16 52.42 -18.97
C ALA A 6 0.63 51.64 -17.75
N LEU A 7 -0.28 52.24 -16.98
CA LEU A 7 -0.88 51.61 -15.80
C LEU A 7 -1.65 50.33 -16.17
N MET A 8 -2.48 50.38 -17.22
CA MET A 8 -3.20 49.22 -17.72
C MET A 8 -2.26 48.13 -18.22
N SER A 9 -1.18 48.49 -18.91
CA SER A 9 -0.18 47.52 -19.39
C SER A 9 0.56 46.84 -18.23
N THR A 10 0.95 47.60 -17.20
CA THR A 10 1.58 47.03 -16.01
C THR A 10 0.63 46.12 -15.22
N ALA A 11 -0.64 46.49 -15.11
CA ALA A 11 -1.65 45.67 -14.46
C ALA A 11 -1.88 44.35 -15.21
N LEU A 12 -1.93 44.40 -16.55
CA LEU A 12 -2.11 43.22 -17.39
C LEU A 12 -0.90 42.28 -17.32
N LEU A 13 0.32 42.82 -17.31
CA LEU A 13 1.54 42.01 -17.13
C LEU A 13 1.61 41.38 -15.74
N ALA A 14 1.21 42.10 -14.68
CA ALA A 14 1.15 41.54 -13.32
C ALA A 14 0.09 40.43 -13.19
N ALA A 15 -1.07 40.61 -13.81
CA ALA A 15 -2.12 39.60 -13.85
C ALA A 15 -1.64 38.35 -14.62
N LEU A 16 -0.99 38.53 -15.76
CA LEU A 16 -0.44 37.43 -16.56
C LEU A 16 0.66 36.68 -15.81
N GLY A 17 1.59 37.40 -15.17
CA GLY A 17 2.64 36.80 -14.35
C GLY A 17 2.07 36.00 -13.18
N SER A 18 1.04 36.55 -12.50
CA SER A 18 0.36 35.83 -11.40
C SER A 18 -0.34 34.57 -11.90
N ALA A 19 -1.04 34.64 -13.04
CA ALA A 19 -1.72 33.49 -13.62
C ALA A 19 -0.72 32.38 -14.01
N MET A 20 0.41 32.75 -14.60
CA MET A 20 1.48 31.80 -14.94
C MET A 20 2.05 31.12 -13.70
N VAL A 21 2.31 31.86 -12.62
CA VAL A 21 2.77 31.30 -11.34
C VAL A 21 1.77 30.29 -10.78
N VAL A 22 0.48 30.64 -10.73
CA VAL A 22 -0.56 29.72 -10.22
C VAL A 22 -0.66 28.46 -11.09
N GLY A 23 -0.56 28.60 -12.41
CA GLY A 23 -0.53 27.47 -13.35
C GLY A 23 0.63 26.53 -13.08
N THR A 24 1.86 27.06 -13.04
CA THR A 24 3.06 26.26 -12.79
C THR A 24 3.04 25.59 -11.41
N VAL A 25 2.57 26.28 -10.37
CA VAL A 25 2.45 25.70 -9.02
C VAL A 25 1.43 24.54 -9.02
N SER A 26 0.29 24.71 -9.68
CA SER A 26 -0.74 23.66 -9.78
C SER A 26 -0.23 22.43 -10.54
N GLU A 27 0.45 22.63 -11.68
CA GLU A 27 1.07 21.54 -12.45
C GLU A 27 2.14 20.81 -11.63
N THR A 28 2.96 21.55 -10.89
CA THR A 28 3.99 20.97 -10.02
C THR A 28 3.36 20.12 -8.92
N MET A 29 2.27 20.59 -8.31
CA MET A 29 1.52 19.82 -7.30
C MET A 29 0.89 18.56 -7.89
N ILE A 30 0.27 18.64 -9.07
CA ILE A 30 -0.32 17.48 -9.76
C ILE A 30 0.76 16.45 -10.10
N ALA A 31 1.89 16.90 -10.66
CA ALA A 31 3.00 16.03 -11.02
C ALA A 31 3.60 15.34 -9.79
N ALA A 32 3.73 16.06 -8.67
CA ALA A 32 4.19 15.49 -7.40
C ALA A 32 3.21 14.44 -6.87
N ALA A 33 1.90 14.75 -6.85
CA ALA A 33 0.87 13.82 -6.40
C ALA A 33 0.83 12.55 -7.27
N PHE A 34 0.99 12.68 -8.59
CA PHE A 34 1.05 11.55 -9.50
C PHE A 34 2.25 10.65 -9.23
N ARG A 35 3.45 11.22 -9.08
CA ARG A 35 4.67 10.46 -8.73
C ARG A 35 4.52 9.74 -7.40
N HIS A 36 4.07 10.44 -6.34
CA HIS A 36 3.83 9.81 -5.04
C HIS A 36 2.78 8.69 -5.14
N GLY A 37 1.76 8.86 -5.97
CA GLY A 37 0.75 7.83 -6.22
C GLY A 37 1.34 6.56 -6.83
N ILE A 38 2.25 6.69 -7.79
CA ILE A 38 2.97 5.58 -8.42
C ILE A 38 3.92 4.91 -7.41
N GLU A 39 4.72 5.68 -6.67
CA GLU A 39 5.63 5.16 -5.66
C GLU A 39 4.88 4.39 -4.57
N THR A 40 3.76 4.93 -4.09
CA THR A 40 2.91 4.27 -3.10
C THR A 40 2.33 2.97 -3.67
N PHE A 41 1.94 2.95 -4.95
CA PHE A 41 1.42 1.75 -5.60
C PHE A 41 2.47 0.63 -5.67
N TYR A 42 3.66 0.94 -6.19
CA TYR A 42 4.75 -0.04 -6.25
C TYR A 42 5.22 -0.47 -4.86
N ALA A 43 5.18 0.42 -3.88
CA ALA A 43 5.50 0.07 -2.50
C ALA A 43 4.47 -0.92 -1.91
N ALA A 44 3.18 -0.76 -2.21
CA ALA A 44 2.14 -1.69 -1.77
C ALA A 44 2.31 -3.08 -2.42
N GLU A 45 2.56 -3.11 -3.73
CA GLU A 45 2.84 -4.35 -4.46
C GLU A 45 4.11 -5.03 -3.95
N GLY A 46 5.19 -4.27 -3.78
CA GLY A 46 6.46 -4.78 -3.25
C GLY A 46 6.33 -5.34 -1.84
N ALA A 47 5.51 -4.73 -0.98
CA ALA A 47 5.21 -5.26 0.35
C ALA A 47 4.47 -6.60 0.28
N ALA A 48 3.44 -6.70 -0.56
CA ALA A 48 2.70 -7.95 -0.75
C ALA A 48 3.61 -9.06 -1.33
N ALA A 49 4.47 -8.72 -2.30
CA ALA A 49 5.43 -9.65 -2.89
C ALA A 49 6.50 -10.10 -1.89
N ALA A 50 6.99 -9.21 -1.03
CA ALA A 50 7.94 -9.55 0.02
C ALA A 50 7.34 -10.51 1.04
N VAL A 51 6.09 -10.28 1.45
CA VAL A 51 5.34 -11.20 2.32
C VAL A 51 5.09 -12.52 1.62
N ALA A 52 4.68 -12.52 0.35
CA ALA A 52 4.53 -13.76 -0.41
C ALA A 52 5.83 -14.57 -0.37
N GLN A 53 6.99 -13.95 -0.61
CA GLN A 53 8.28 -14.63 -0.53
C GLN A 53 8.61 -15.15 0.89
N GLU A 54 8.23 -14.44 1.95
CA GLU A 54 8.39 -14.91 3.33
C GLU A 54 7.53 -16.16 3.60
N LEU A 55 6.28 -16.14 3.13
CA LEU A 55 5.33 -17.25 3.28
C LEU A 55 5.78 -18.53 2.55
N ALA A 56 6.65 -18.42 1.55
CA ALA A 56 7.19 -19.58 0.83
C ALA A 56 8.00 -20.46 1.77
N GLY A 57 8.69 -19.85 2.74
CA GLY A 57 9.46 -20.57 3.75
C GLY A 57 8.67 -21.00 4.98
N VAL A 58 7.37 -20.69 5.06
CA VAL A 58 6.55 -21.04 6.23
C VAL A 58 5.81 -22.37 5.97
N PRO A 59 6.08 -23.42 6.76
CA PRO A 59 5.51 -24.74 6.50
C PRO A 59 4.00 -24.81 6.76
N ASP A 60 3.49 -24.06 7.75
CA ASP A 60 2.09 -24.10 8.16
C ASP A 60 1.44 -22.71 8.05
N TRP A 61 0.64 -22.52 7.00
CA TRP A 61 -0.09 -21.27 6.74
C TRP A 61 -1.27 -21.05 7.67
N GLN A 62 -1.78 -22.09 8.34
CA GLN A 62 -2.92 -21.94 9.24
C GLN A 62 -2.57 -21.08 10.45
N ARG A 63 -1.34 -21.22 10.97
CA ARG A 63 -0.84 -20.40 12.09
C ARG A 63 -0.86 -18.90 11.77
N ILE A 64 -0.63 -18.55 10.50
CA ILE A 64 -0.66 -17.15 10.05
C ILE A 64 -2.11 -16.65 9.93
N ALA A 65 -3.00 -17.46 9.36
CA ALA A 65 -4.42 -17.13 9.25
C ALA A 65 -5.09 -16.98 10.63
N ASP A 66 -4.68 -17.80 11.60
CA ASP A 66 -5.12 -17.71 12.99
C ASP A 66 -4.54 -16.49 13.73
N GLY A 67 -3.40 -15.97 13.24
CA GLY A 67 -2.68 -14.83 13.82
C GLY A 67 -1.70 -15.23 14.94
N ASP A 68 -1.34 -16.51 15.01
CA ASP A 68 -0.33 -17.04 15.94
C ASP A 68 1.10 -16.65 15.56
N GLU A 69 1.32 -16.34 14.27
CA GLU A 69 2.61 -15.98 13.72
C GLU A 69 2.52 -14.66 12.96
N VAL A 70 3.53 -13.81 13.15
CA VAL A 70 3.67 -12.51 12.48
C VAL A 70 4.99 -12.48 11.72
N SER A 71 5.05 -11.62 10.70
CA SER A 71 6.25 -11.42 9.90
C SER A 71 7.43 -10.94 10.76
N ARG A 72 8.64 -11.20 10.28
CA ARG A 72 9.85 -10.54 10.81
C ARG A 72 9.87 -9.03 10.55
N PHE A 73 9.08 -8.58 9.59
CA PHE A 73 8.89 -7.18 9.24
C PHE A 73 7.73 -6.57 10.07
N VAL A 74 8.01 -6.29 11.35
CA VAL A 74 7.09 -5.60 12.26
C VAL A 74 7.80 -4.47 12.99
N ASP A 75 7.17 -3.30 13.09
CA ASP A 75 7.77 -2.10 13.71
C ASP A 75 7.33 -1.85 15.17
N GLY A 76 6.62 -2.79 15.79
CA GLY A 76 6.14 -2.66 17.16
C GLY A 76 4.85 -3.43 17.43
N ALA A 77 3.87 -2.77 18.06
CA ALA A 77 2.56 -3.35 18.33
C ALA A 77 1.66 -3.29 17.08
N ALA A 78 0.81 -4.30 16.89
CA ALA A 78 -0.12 -4.41 15.75
C ALA A 78 -1.29 -3.41 15.80
N THR A 79 -1.32 -2.52 16.79
CA THR A 79 -2.29 -1.46 16.97
C THR A 79 -1.60 -0.13 17.30
N GLY A 80 -2.38 0.94 17.30
CA GLY A 80 -1.93 2.28 17.68
C GLY A 80 -1.57 3.16 16.49
N ILE A 81 -1.16 4.38 16.83
CA ILE A 81 -0.96 5.46 15.86
C ILE A 81 0.49 5.51 15.39
N ARG A 82 0.69 5.59 14.07
CA ARG A 82 1.98 5.80 13.41
C ARG A 82 1.98 7.15 12.70
N ARG A 83 3.12 7.84 12.74
CA ARG A 83 3.30 9.14 12.06
C ARG A 83 4.07 8.96 10.76
N ILE A 84 3.43 9.37 9.67
CA ILE A 84 3.89 9.23 8.29
C ILE A 84 4.02 10.63 7.71
N GLY A 85 5.16 11.28 7.94
CA GLY A 85 5.35 12.69 7.61
C GLY A 85 4.34 13.58 8.36
N ALA A 86 3.44 14.21 7.61
CA ALA A 86 2.40 15.08 8.13
C ALA A 86 1.10 14.33 8.52
N VAL A 87 0.98 13.06 8.15
CA VAL A 87 -0.24 12.25 8.32
C VAL A 87 -0.06 11.27 9.48
N THR A 88 -1.17 10.93 10.14
CA THR A 88 -1.25 9.88 11.15
C THR A 88 -2.04 8.68 10.63
N LEU A 89 -1.53 7.48 10.88
CA LEU A 89 -2.17 6.21 10.56
C LEU A 89 -2.52 5.49 11.86
N ASP A 90 -3.80 5.16 12.06
CA ASP A 90 -4.22 4.23 13.12
C ASP A 90 -4.35 2.82 12.53
N LEU A 91 -3.54 1.88 13.02
CA LEU A 91 -3.52 0.50 12.53
C LEU A 91 -4.81 -0.28 12.84
N ALA A 92 -5.50 0.06 13.93
CA ALA A 92 -6.77 -0.57 14.27
C ALA A 92 -7.85 -0.14 13.26
N GLN A 93 -7.94 1.16 12.99
CA GLN A 93 -8.84 1.72 11.98
C GLN A 93 -8.51 1.17 10.59
N ALA A 94 -7.23 1.12 10.22
CA ALA A 94 -6.79 0.56 8.95
C ALA A 94 -7.22 -0.90 8.76
N THR A 95 -7.14 -1.70 9.83
CA THR A 95 -7.57 -3.11 9.81
C THR A 95 -9.08 -3.23 9.60
N ILE A 96 -9.88 -2.37 10.23
CA ILE A 96 -11.34 -2.32 10.01
C ILE A 96 -11.64 -1.97 8.54
N GLU A 97 -10.97 -0.96 8.00
CA GLU A 97 -11.15 -0.54 6.59
C GLU A 97 -10.74 -1.62 5.59
N VAL A 98 -9.66 -2.35 5.86
CA VAL A 98 -9.23 -3.47 5.02
C VAL A 98 -10.25 -4.60 5.06
N ASN A 99 -10.76 -4.97 6.24
CA ASN A 99 -11.80 -6.00 6.35
C ASN A 99 -13.07 -5.62 5.57
N ALA A 100 -13.48 -4.35 5.62
CA ALA A 100 -14.62 -3.86 4.86
C ALA A 100 -14.37 -3.89 3.33
N LEU A 101 -13.13 -3.64 2.89
CA LEU A 101 -12.77 -3.62 1.48
C LEU A 101 -12.54 -5.03 0.90
N ALA A 102 -11.97 -5.93 1.69
CA ALA A 102 -11.60 -7.27 1.27
C ALA A 102 -12.82 -8.09 0.86
N GLY A 103 -13.94 -7.94 1.57
CA GLY A 103 -15.11 -8.79 1.40
C GLY A 103 -14.82 -10.28 1.61
N ALA A 104 -13.67 -10.63 2.20
CA ALA A 104 -13.25 -12.00 2.43
C ALA A 104 -14.17 -12.69 3.44
N ALA A 105 -14.39 -14.00 3.27
CA ALA A 105 -15.18 -14.79 4.21
C ALA A 105 -14.55 -14.84 5.61
N ALA A 106 -13.21 -14.83 5.67
CA ALA A 106 -12.44 -14.78 6.90
C ALA A 106 -11.91 -13.36 7.18
N PRO A 107 -11.82 -12.94 8.47
CA PRO A 107 -11.28 -11.63 8.82
C PRO A 107 -9.78 -11.53 8.48
N CYS A 108 -9.41 -10.46 7.80
CA CYS A 108 -8.04 -10.06 7.53
C CYS A 108 -7.33 -9.64 8.82
N ARG A 109 -6.21 -10.28 9.11
CA ARG A 109 -5.33 -10.01 10.25
C ARG A 109 -4.05 -9.32 9.80
N LEU A 110 -3.58 -8.34 10.56
CA LEU A 110 -2.35 -7.63 10.24
C LEU A 110 -1.14 -8.54 10.50
N TYR A 111 -0.37 -8.83 9.46
CA TYR A 111 0.74 -9.79 9.50
C TYR A 111 2.12 -9.14 9.45
N ALA A 112 2.30 -8.15 8.57
CA ALA A 112 3.56 -7.43 8.37
C ALA A 112 3.32 -5.93 8.29
N TYR A 113 4.16 -5.11 8.91
CA TYR A 113 4.02 -3.65 8.87
C TYR A 113 5.28 -2.92 9.32
N GLY A 114 5.52 -1.76 8.72
CA GLY A 114 6.66 -0.93 9.06
C GLY A 114 6.96 0.09 7.96
N ARG A 115 8.11 0.74 8.04
CA ARG A 115 8.50 1.71 7.00
C ARG A 115 9.13 1.00 5.81
N LEU A 116 8.96 1.55 4.62
CA LEU A 116 9.59 1.01 3.40
C LEU A 116 11.13 0.92 3.54
N GLY A 117 11.74 1.87 4.25
CA GLY A 117 13.18 1.88 4.52
C GLY A 117 13.68 0.72 5.39
N ASP A 118 12.80 0.09 6.17
CA ASP A 118 13.12 -1.08 6.99
C ASP A 118 13.00 -2.39 6.18
N LEU A 119 12.18 -2.39 5.12
CA LEU A 119 12.00 -3.53 4.22
C LEU A 119 13.10 -3.59 3.15
N VAL A 120 13.47 -2.43 2.58
CA VAL A 120 14.42 -2.34 1.47
C VAL A 120 15.67 -1.58 1.92
N PRO A 121 16.83 -2.27 2.06
CA PRO A 121 18.10 -1.62 2.37
C PRO A 121 18.45 -0.59 1.29
N GLY A 122 18.42 0.70 1.63
CA GLY A 122 18.69 1.81 0.72
C GLY A 122 17.51 2.78 0.53
N ALA A 123 16.29 2.38 0.91
CA ALA A 123 15.10 3.25 0.88
C ALA A 123 14.88 4.03 2.20
N ARG A 124 15.93 4.24 3.00
CA ARG A 124 15.84 4.79 4.38
C ARG A 124 15.21 6.18 4.48
N GLU A 125 15.30 6.97 3.41
CA GLU A 125 14.70 8.31 3.36
C GLU A 125 13.19 8.26 3.03
N SER A 126 12.66 7.12 2.63
CA SER A 126 11.23 6.98 2.34
C SER A 126 10.42 7.04 3.62
N SER A 127 9.44 7.94 3.61
CA SER A 127 8.44 8.07 4.68
C SER A 127 7.21 7.19 4.42
N ILE A 128 7.22 6.35 3.37
CA ILE A 128 6.12 5.43 3.08
C ILE A 128 6.04 4.37 4.17
N TYR A 129 4.83 4.19 4.68
CA TYR A 129 4.49 3.13 5.62
C TYR A 129 3.76 2.00 4.91
N LEU A 130 4.10 0.77 5.25
CA LEU A 130 3.59 -0.45 4.66
C LEU A 130 2.82 -1.23 5.71
N ALA A 131 1.74 -1.87 5.28
CA ALA A 131 1.00 -2.83 6.08
C ALA A 131 0.45 -3.92 5.15
N VAL A 132 0.59 -5.17 5.57
CA VAL A 132 0.10 -6.34 4.84
C VAL A 132 -0.77 -7.15 5.79
N TRP A 133 -2.00 -7.41 5.34
CA TRP A 133 -2.93 -8.27 6.03
C TRP A 133 -3.04 -9.61 5.32
N VAL A 134 -3.31 -10.65 6.10
CA VAL A 134 -3.51 -12.02 5.65
C VAL A 134 -4.90 -12.48 6.08
N ALA A 135 -5.59 -13.20 5.21
CA ALA A 135 -6.79 -13.94 5.54
C ALA A 135 -6.74 -15.33 4.92
N GLU A 136 -7.45 -16.27 5.51
CA GLU A 136 -7.75 -17.55 4.87
C GLU A 136 -8.60 -17.31 3.62
N TYR A 137 -8.19 -17.91 2.50
CA TYR A 137 -9.02 -17.98 1.31
C TYR A 137 -9.86 -19.26 1.41
N ALA A 138 -11.16 -19.09 1.63
CA ALA A 138 -12.12 -20.19 1.58
C ALA A 138 -12.97 -20.02 0.32
N ASP A 139 -12.77 -20.89 -0.67
CA ASP A 139 -13.72 -21.03 -1.77
C ASP A 139 -14.85 -21.97 -1.32
N PRO A 140 -16.08 -21.48 -1.16
CA PRO A 140 -17.20 -22.31 -0.70
C PRO A 140 -17.59 -23.42 -1.69
N GLU A 141 -17.15 -23.36 -2.95
CA GLU A 141 -17.47 -24.34 -3.99
C GLU A 141 -16.37 -25.40 -4.17
N ALA A 142 -15.21 -25.24 -3.53
CA ALA A 142 -14.05 -26.11 -3.73
C ALA A 142 -13.95 -27.22 -2.67
N GLU A 143 -14.46 -28.41 -2.99
CA GLU A 143 -14.18 -29.62 -2.21
C GLU A 143 -12.73 -30.08 -2.46
N ASN A 144 -11.84 -29.87 -1.47
CA ASN A 144 -10.41 -30.26 -1.44
C ASN A 144 -9.41 -29.33 -2.16
N GLU A 145 -9.62 -28.02 -2.13
CA GLU A 145 -8.57 -27.10 -2.55
C GLU A 145 -7.37 -27.09 -1.57
N PRO A 146 -6.14 -26.90 -2.09
CA PRO A 146 -4.99 -26.69 -1.24
C PRO A 146 -5.15 -25.40 -0.42
N PRO A 147 -4.50 -25.31 0.76
CA PRO A 147 -4.57 -24.12 1.58
C PRO A 147 -4.13 -22.90 0.78
N ALA A 148 -5.00 -21.88 0.78
CA ALA A 148 -4.81 -20.64 0.07
C ALA A 148 -4.98 -19.45 1.03
N LEU A 149 -4.24 -18.38 0.77
CA LEU A 149 -4.25 -17.16 1.57
C LEU A 149 -4.55 -15.96 0.67
N VAL A 150 -5.33 -15.03 1.19
CA VAL A 150 -5.47 -13.70 0.61
C VAL A 150 -4.50 -12.77 1.33
N LEU A 151 -3.61 -12.15 0.55
CA LEU A 151 -2.77 -11.05 0.99
C LEU A 151 -3.37 -9.73 0.55
N ILE A 152 -3.43 -8.77 1.47
CA ILE A 152 -3.81 -7.40 1.16
C ILE A 152 -2.65 -6.51 1.55
N GLY A 153 -1.87 -6.06 0.57
CA GLY A 153 -0.80 -5.09 0.76
C GLY A 153 -1.33 -3.68 0.63
N ARG A 154 -1.02 -2.81 1.59
CA ARG A 154 -1.35 -1.39 1.54
C ARG A 154 -0.13 -0.54 1.88
N ALA A 155 0.06 0.50 1.09
CA ALA A 155 1.06 1.52 1.37
C ALA A 155 0.38 2.87 1.62
N TYR A 156 0.99 3.62 2.53
CA TYR A 156 0.56 4.94 2.98
C TYR A 156 1.70 5.92 2.78
N GLY A 157 1.49 6.92 1.93
CA GLY A 157 2.47 7.97 1.66
C GLY A 157 2.37 9.17 2.61
N PRO A 158 3.42 10.01 2.67
CA PRO A 158 3.51 11.13 3.61
C PRO A 158 2.51 12.27 3.38
N THR A 159 1.90 12.32 2.19
CA THR A 159 0.91 13.33 1.80
C THR A 159 -0.51 12.76 1.77
N GLY A 160 -0.73 11.60 2.38
CA GLY A 160 -2.04 10.95 2.44
C GLY A 160 -2.40 10.08 1.23
N SER A 161 -1.46 9.84 0.31
CA SER A 161 -1.66 8.83 -0.73
C SER A 161 -1.83 7.45 -0.10
N ARG A 162 -2.76 6.66 -0.62
CA ARG A 162 -3.02 5.30 -0.17
C ARG A 162 -3.27 4.41 -1.35
N ARG A 163 -2.56 3.29 -1.44
CA ARG A 163 -2.72 2.29 -2.50
C ARG A 163 -2.83 0.91 -1.89
N THR A 164 -3.76 0.12 -2.41
CA THR A 164 -4.05 -1.22 -1.90
C THR A 164 -3.99 -2.21 -3.05
N VAL A 165 -3.33 -3.34 -2.83
CA VAL A 165 -3.25 -4.46 -3.76
C VAL A 165 -3.69 -5.70 -3.00
N ALA A 166 -4.44 -6.56 -3.66
CA ALA A 166 -4.76 -7.88 -3.16
C ALA A 166 -4.15 -8.96 -4.07
N MET A 167 -3.65 -10.02 -3.44
CA MET A 167 -3.08 -11.19 -4.08
C MET A 167 -3.64 -12.44 -3.41
N THR A 168 -4.12 -13.40 -4.19
CA THR A 168 -4.46 -14.73 -3.66
C THR A 168 -3.31 -15.68 -3.96
N LEU A 169 -2.82 -16.35 -2.92
CA LEU A 169 -1.72 -17.31 -2.98
C LEU A 169 -2.24 -18.72 -2.70
N SER A 170 -1.68 -19.71 -3.38
CA SER A 170 -1.85 -21.12 -3.04
C SER A 170 -0.54 -21.88 -3.07
N ARG A 171 -0.47 -22.99 -2.33
CA ARG A 171 0.66 -23.91 -2.41
C ARG A 171 0.44 -24.92 -3.54
N PRO A 172 1.40 -25.09 -4.47
CA PRO A 172 1.27 -26.05 -5.55
C PRO A 172 1.46 -27.48 -5.03
N THR A 173 0.39 -28.27 -5.02
CA THR A 173 0.41 -29.68 -4.59
C THR A 173 1.17 -30.62 -5.52
N ASP A 174 1.26 -30.26 -6.81
CA ASP A 174 1.75 -31.17 -7.87
C ASP A 174 3.22 -30.94 -8.25
N SER A 175 3.87 -29.93 -7.67
CA SER A 175 5.16 -29.42 -8.20
C SER A 175 6.41 -30.13 -7.68
N GLY A 176 6.28 -31.01 -6.68
CA GLY A 176 7.43 -31.62 -6.00
C GLY A 176 8.31 -30.62 -5.21
N ASP A 177 7.97 -29.33 -5.25
CA ASP A 177 8.59 -28.25 -4.49
C ASP A 177 7.68 -27.90 -3.30
N PRO A 178 7.99 -28.37 -2.08
CA PRO A 178 7.17 -28.10 -0.90
C PRO A 178 7.15 -26.62 -0.50
N ASP A 179 8.10 -25.82 -1.02
CA ASP A 179 8.28 -24.41 -0.69
C ASP A 179 7.77 -23.48 -1.82
N GLY A 180 7.17 -24.05 -2.87
CA GLY A 180 6.63 -23.29 -3.99
C GLY A 180 5.42 -22.43 -3.60
N ILE A 181 5.30 -21.23 -4.19
CA ILE A 181 4.08 -20.42 -4.13
C ILE A 181 3.55 -20.18 -5.53
N ARG A 182 2.23 -20.27 -5.68
CA ARG A 182 1.51 -19.85 -6.88
C ARG A 182 0.62 -18.66 -6.56
N ILE A 183 0.75 -17.60 -7.35
CA ILE A 183 -0.20 -16.49 -7.34
C ILE A 183 -1.39 -16.88 -8.21
N LEU A 184 -2.58 -16.99 -7.62
CA LEU A 184 -3.83 -17.32 -8.32
C LEU A 184 -4.47 -16.08 -8.94
N SER A 185 -4.45 -14.97 -8.21
CA SER A 185 -5.03 -13.71 -8.66
C SER A 185 -4.23 -12.51 -8.13
N TRP A 186 -4.32 -11.40 -8.86
CA TRP A 186 -3.74 -10.12 -8.48
C TRP A 186 -4.67 -9.00 -8.95
N HIS A 187 -4.98 -8.05 -8.07
CA HIS A 187 -5.75 -6.87 -8.43
C HIS A 187 -5.52 -5.68 -7.49
N GLU A 188 -5.54 -4.47 -8.04
CA GLU A 188 -5.59 -3.22 -7.27
C GLU A 188 -7.00 -3.05 -6.67
N LEU A 189 -7.08 -2.75 -5.37
CA LEU A 189 -8.33 -2.38 -4.71
C LEU A 189 -8.41 -0.85 -4.60
N ARG A 190 -9.50 -0.27 -5.13
CA ARG A 190 -9.71 1.18 -5.22
C ARG A 190 -10.83 1.65 -4.33
#